data_AF-A0A7W7KRR0-F1
#
_entry.id   AF-A0A7W7KRR0-F1
#
_cell.length_a   1.000
_cell.length_b   1.000
_cell.length_c   1.000
_cell.angle_alpha   90.00
_cell.angle_beta   90.00
_cell.angle_gamma   90.00
#
_symmetry.space_group_name_H-M   'P 1'
#
loop_
_entity.id
_entity.type
_entity.pdbx_description
1 polymer ?
#
loop_
_entity_poly.entity_id
_entity_poly.type
_entity_poly.pdbx_seq_one_letter_code
_entity_poly.pdbx_strand_id
1 'polypeptide(L)'
;MHLRTTLLALGLALAGSAHALELDEAQSRHQGAVTCIDRLFYDGGYSVGDAQRTALINEFLSHYKLPAYDETAYSQAQVSGTQFDMTAYMAGYQLCDEDVDYVTALGKRHGRELPEG
;
A
#
# COMPACT_ATOMS: atom_id res chain seq x y z
N MET A 1 39.16 -5.88 52.05
CA MET A 1 37.74 -5.49 51.87
C MET A 1 37.54 -5.11 50.41
N HIS A 2 36.40 -5.52 49.90
CA HIS A 2 36.04 -5.62 48.50
C HIS A 2 35.87 -4.28 47.74
N LEU A 3 35.91 -4.42 46.40
CA LEU A 3 35.02 -3.78 45.41
C LEU A 3 35.38 -2.33 45.01
N ARG A 4 35.25 -1.88 43.75
CA ARG A 4 34.67 -2.46 42.53
C ARG A 4 35.11 -1.57 41.35
N THR A 5 35.64 -2.17 40.31
CA THR A 5 35.88 -1.57 38.99
C THR A 5 34.54 -1.20 38.35
N THR A 6 34.28 0.08 38.08
CA THR A 6 33.15 0.51 37.24
C THR A 6 33.63 0.73 35.81
N LEU A 7 33.56 -0.35 35.02
CA LEU A 7 33.49 -0.27 33.56
C LEU A 7 32.12 0.32 33.21
N LEU A 8 32.08 1.57 32.71
CA LEU A 8 30.90 2.05 32.00
C LEU A 8 30.84 1.31 30.66
N ALA A 9 29.90 0.37 30.57
CA ALA A 9 29.52 -0.27 29.33
C ALA A 9 28.94 0.78 28.38
N LEU A 10 29.64 1.03 27.27
CA LEU A 10 29.13 1.74 26.11
C LEU A 10 28.09 0.82 25.44
N GLY A 11 26.85 0.90 25.90
CA GLY A 11 25.73 0.15 25.38
C GLY A 11 24.74 1.08 24.69
N LEU A 12 24.20 0.61 23.56
CA LEU A 12 23.12 1.17 22.75
C LEU A 12 23.51 2.19 21.69
N ALA A 13 23.91 1.69 20.52
CA ALA A 13 23.67 2.38 19.26
C ALA A 13 23.59 1.40 18.07
N LEU A 14 22.76 0.35 18.15
CA LEU A 14 22.52 -0.55 17.01
C LEU A 14 21.05 -1.00 16.88
N ALA A 15 20.10 -0.11 17.18
CA ALA A 15 18.68 -0.32 16.86
C ALA A 15 18.23 0.75 15.86
N GLY A 16 18.71 0.67 14.63
CA GLY A 16 18.44 1.72 13.64
C GLY A 16 18.68 1.27 12.21
N SER A 17 18.08 0.16 11.76
CA SER A 17 18.10 -0.20 10.33
C SER A 17 16.97 -1.12 9.84
N ALA A 18 15.98 -1.50 10.66
CA ALA A 18 14.89 -2.37 10.19
C ALA A 18 13.68 -1.59 9.61
N HIS A 19 13.47 -0.36 10.05
CA HIS A 19 12.25 0.40 9.74
C HIS A 19 12.20 0.99 8.32
N ALA A 20 13.29 0.96 7.54
CA ALA A 20 13.30 1.52 6.19
C ALA A 20 12.85 0.50 5.12
N LEU A 21 13.15 -0.79 5.32
CA LEU A 21 12.81 -1.85 4.35
C LEU A 21 11.31 -2.22 4.44
N GLU A 22 10.79 -2.27 5.67
CA GLU A 22 9.39 -2.64 5.93
C GLU A 22 8.39 -1.55 5.45
N LEU A 23 8.82 -0.28 5.49
CA LEU A 23 8.04 0.84 4.98
C LEU A 23 7.91 0.80 3.45
N ASP A 24 8.99 0.44 2.75
CA ASP A 24 9.00 0.26 1.29
C ASP A 24 8.09 -0.90 0.87
N GLU A 25 8.21 -2.07 1.51
CA GLU A 25 7.37 -3.24 1.18
C GLU A 25 5.87 -2.94 1.35
N ALA A 26 5.47 -2.41 2.52
CA ALA A 26 4.07 -2.11 2.81
C ALA A 26 3.51 -1.02 1.89
N GLN A 27 4.31 0.01 1.61
CA GLN A 27 3.94 1.09 0.70
C GLN A 27 3.81 0.60 -0.74
N SER A 28 4.75 -0.21 -1.21
CA SER A 28 4.75 -0.81 -2.55
C SER A 28 3.54 -1.73 -2.73
N ARG A 29 3.22 -2.58 -1.75
CA ARG A 29 2.00 -3.41 -1.77
C ARG A 29 0.72 -2.58 -1.82
N HIS A 30 0.64 -1.53 -0.99
CA HIS A 30 -0.49 -0.60 -1.04
C HIS A 30 -0.62 0.06 -2.41
N GLN A 31 0.50 0.50 -3.01
CA GLN A 31 0.50 1.08 -4.35
C GLN A 31 -0.02 0.11 -5.42
N GLY A 32 0.45 -1.15 -5.40
CA GLY A 32 -0.02 -2.18 -6.32
C GLY A 32 -1.53 -2.43 -6.21
N ALA A 33 -2.03 -2.51 -4.98
CA ALA A 33 -3.46 -2.69 -4.69
C ALA A 33 -4.31 -1.55 -5.25
N VAL A 34 -3.88 -0.29 -5.08
CA VAL A 34 -4.55 0.87 -5.67
C VAL A 34 -4.49 0.83 -7.20
N THR A 35 -3.32 0.54 -7.77
CA THR A 35 -3.13 0.53 -9.24
C THR A 35 -3.98 -0.54 -9.92
N CYS A 36 -4.19 -1.71 -9.30
CA CYS A 36 -5.03 -2.74 -9.92
C CYS A 36 -6.50 -2.26 -10.04
N ILE A 37 -7.03 -1.60 -9.00
CA ILE A 37 -8.36 -0.98 -9.04
C ILE A 37 -8.45 0.12 -10.10
N ASP A 38 -7.45 1.00 -10.17
CA ASP A 38 -7.43 2.08 -11.16
C ASP A 38 -7.44 1.53 -12.58
N ARG A 39 -6.64 0.50 -12.84
CA ARG A 39 -6.59 -0.13 -14.17
C ARG A 39 -7.89 -0.83 -14.54
N LEU A 40 -8.58 -1.44 -13.57
CA LEU A 40 -9.82 -2.16 -13.85
C LEU A 40 -11.02 -1.22 -14.08
N PHE A 41 -11.13 -0.14 -13.32
CA PHE A 41 -12.35 0.69 -13.30
C PHE A 41 -12.15 2.13 -13.81
N TYR A 42 -10.90 2.55 -13.98
CA TYR A 42 -10.50 3.91 -14.34
C TYR A 42 -9.39 3.93 -15.40
N ASP A 43 -9.34 2.95 -16.31
CA ASP A 43 -8.36 2.88 -17.42
C ASP A 43 -8.43 4.10 -18.37
N GLY A 44 -9.56 4.81 -18.38
CA GLY A 44 -9.75 6.09 -19.07
C GLY A 44 -9.28 7.33 -18.29
N GLY A 45 -8.69 7.13 -17.11
CA GLY A 45 -8.30 8.17 -16.16
C GLY A 45 -9.42 8.55 -15.19
N TYR A 46 -9.04 9.37 -14.23
CA TYR A 46 -9.90 9.92 -13.19
C TYR A 46 -9.47 11.35 -12.85
N SER A 47 -10.37 12.12 -12.26
CA SER A 47 -10.03 13.43 -11.71
C SER A 47 -9.37 13.28 -10.35
N VAL A 48 -8.36 14.11 -10.06
CA VAL A 48 -7.80 14.21 -8.71
C VAL A 48 -8.91 14.58 -7.73
N GLY A 49 -9.02 13.83 -6.63
CA GLY A 49 -10.09 14.02 -5.65
C GLY A 49 -11.46 13.42 -6.06
N ASP A 50 -11.51 12.53 -7.05
CA ASP A 50 -12.72 11.75 -7.37
C ASP A 50 -13.19 10.96 -6.14
N ALA A 51 -14.33 11.37 -5.59
CA ALA A 51 -14.91 10.78 -4.38
C ALA A 51 -15.42 9.35 -4.61
N GLN A 52 -15.90 9.02 -5.82
CA GLN A 52 -16.32 7.65 -6.14
C GLN A 52 -15.12 6.72 -6.21
N ARG A 53 -14.05 7.17 -6.86
CA ARG A 53 -12.78 6.43 -6.91
C ARG A 53 -12.25 6.17 -5.50
N THR A 54 -12.21 7.22 -4.69
CA THR A 54 -11.72 7.15 -3.31
C THR A 54 -12.56 6.19 -2.46
N ALA A 55 -13.88 6.18 -2.62
CA ALA A 55 -14.77 5.26 -1.90
C ALA A 55 -14.54 3.80 -2.33
N LEU A 56 -14.42 3.55 -3.63
CA LEU A 56 -14.17 2.22 -4.18
C LEU A 56 -12.83 1.67 -3.70
N ILE A 57 -11.76 2.45 -3.82
CA ILE A 57 -10.42 2.07 -3.35
C ILE A 57 -10.43 1.81 -1.84
N ASN A 58 -11.03 2.68 -1.03
CA ASN A 58 -11.06 2.48 0.43
C ASN A 58 -11.79 1.20 0.84
N GLU A 59 -12.87 0.86 0.15
CA GLU A 59 -13.58 -0.40 0.42
C GLU A 59 -12.74 -1.63 0.04
N PHE A 60 -12.05 -1.58 -1.11
CA PHE A 60 -11.11 -2.62 -1.53
C PHE A 60 -9.96 -2.80 -0.53
N LEU A 61 -9.29 -1.71 -0.16
CA LEU A 61 -8.18 -1.74 0.80
C LEU A 61 -8.64 -2.26 2.17
N SER A 62 -9.84 -1.88 2.62
CA SER A 62 -10.41 -2.38 3.87
C SER A 62 -10.65 -3.89 3.85
N HIS A 63 -11.11 -4.45 2.72
CA HIS A 63 -11.31 -5.89 2.56
C HIS A 63 -10.00 -6.68 2.76
N TYR A 64 -8.90 -6.17 2.21
CA TYR A 64 -7.57 -6.75 2.36
C TYR A 64 -6.78 -6.27 3.58
N LYS A 65 -7.43 -5.52 4.49
CA LYS A 65 -6.84 -4.96 5.72
C LYS A 65 -5.60 -4.09 5.46
N LEU A 66 -5.60 -3.38 4.33
CA LEU A 66 -4.58 -2.41 3.98
C LEU A 66 -4.94 -1.02 4.56
N PRO A 67 -3.96 -0.12 4.74
CA PRO A 67 -4.22 1.26 5.13
C PRO A 67 -5.22 1.94 4.20
N ALA A 68 -6.01 2.88 4.73
CA ALA A 68 -6.93 3.67 3.92
C ALA A 68 -6.17 4.53 2.90
N TYR A 69 -6.82 4.78 1.76
CA TYR A 69 -6.27 5.58 0.69
C TYR A 69 -6.15 7.05 1.11
N ASP A 70 -4.91 7.56 1.06
CA ASP A 70 -4.57 8.98 1.18
C ASP A 70 -3.91 9.43 -0.11
N GLU A 71 -4.61 10.28 -0.87
CA GLU A 71 -4.14 10.83 -2.16
C GLU A 71 -2.78 11.54 -2.04
N THR A 72 -2.55 12.24 -0.92
CA THR A 72 -1.30 12.99 -0.70
C THR A 72 -0.15 12.03 -0.46
N ALA A 73 -0.35 11.04 0.42
CA ALA A 73 0.66 10.02 0.70
C ALA A 73 0.96 9.18 -0.54
N TYR A 74 -0.08 8.81 -1.30
CA TYR A 74 0.03 8.06 -2.55
C TYR A 74 0.83 8.84 -3.61
N SER A 75 0.48 10.12 -3.84
CA SER A 75 1.17 10.98 -4.80
C SER A 75 2.64 11.21 -4.45
N GLN A 76 2.95 11.47 -3.17
CA GLN A 76 4.33 11.66 -2.72
C GLN A 76 5.19 10.42 -2.94
N ALA A 77 4.60 9.24 -2.76
CA ALA A 77 5.26 7.96 -2.96
C ALA A 77 5.51 7.63 -4.44
N GLN A 78 4.77 8.23 -5.38
CA GLN A 78 5.05 8.12 -6.81
C GLN A 78 6.15 9.09 -7.29
N VAL A 79 6.29 10.25 -6.64
CA VAL A 79 7.26 11.29 -7.04
C VAL A 79 8.65 11.04 -6.44
N SER A 80 8.72 10.36 -5.30
CA SER A 80 9.97 10.17 -4.56
C SER A 80 10.76 9.02 -5.17
N GLY A 81 12.08 9.20 -5.33
CA GLY A 81 13.04 8.12 -5.60
C GLY A 81 13.20 7.16 -4.41
N THR A 82 12.10 6.90 -3.70
CA THR A 82 11.98 5.85 -2.71
C THR A 82 12.37 4.54 -3.35
N GLN A 83 13.13 3.76 -2.60
CA GLN A 83 13.32 2.34 -2.90
C GLN A 83 11.91 1.74 -3.14
N PHE A 84 11.78 0.93 -4.18
CA PHE A 84 10.51 0.39 -4.65
C PHE A 84 10.63 -1.12 -4.66
N ASP A 85 9.88 -1.80 -3.79
CA ASP A 85 9.78 -3.25 -3.80
C ASP A 85 8.79 -3.72 -4.87
N MET A 86 9.32 -4.08 -6.04
CA MET A 86 8.54 -4.62 -7.14
C MET A 86 7.78 -5.90 -6.77
N THR A 87 8.33 -6.74 -5.87
CA THR A 87 7.67 -7.98 -5.45
C THR A 87 6.43 -7.65 -4.63
N ALA A 88 6.56 -6.75 -3.67
CA ALA A 88 5.46 -6.29 -2.84
C ALA A 88 4.39 -5.58 -3.67
N TYR A 89 4.82 -4.73 -4.63
CA TYR A 89 3.94 -4.09 -5.59
C TYR A 89 3.11 -5.11 -6.38
N MET A 90 3.76 -6.12 -6.97
CA MET A 90 3.04 -7.16 -7.73
C MET A 90 2.11 -7.98 -6.84
N ALA A 91 2.49 -8.27 -5.60
CA ALA A 91 1.61 -8.94 -4.64
C ALA A 91 0.38 -8.10 -4.30
N GLY A 92 0.52 -6.78 -4.19
CA GLY A 92 -0.62 -5.87 -4.05
C GLY A 92 -1.50 -5.82 -5.29
N TYR A 93 -0.89 -5.77 -6.47
CA TYR A 93 -1.58 -5.74 -7.75
C TYR A 93 -2.41 -7.01 -8.00
N GLN A 94 -1.88 -8.17 -7.61
CA GLN A 94 -2.55 -9.47 -7.77
C GLN A 94 -3.79 -9.66 -6.88
N LEU A 95 -4.00 -8.81 -5.87
CA LEU A 95 -5.21 -8.86 -5.04
C LEU A 95 -6.50 -8.70 -5.85
N CYS A 96 -6.44 -8.03 -7.00
CA CYS A 96 -7.58 -7.92 -7.91
C CYS A 96 -7.95 -9.27 -8.58
N ASP A 97 -7.00 -10.20 -8.69
CA ASP A 97 -7.18 -11.52 -9.31
C ASP A 97 -7.42 -12.64 -8.28
N GLU A 98 -7.09 -12.39 -7.00
CA GLU A 98 -7.30 -13.37 -5.92
C GLU A 98 -8.78 -13.63 -5.60
N ASP A 99 -9.63 -12.62 -5.73
CA ASP A 99 -11.09 -12.71 -5.53
C ASP A 99 -11.84 -11.87 -6.57
N VAL A 100 -11.88 -12.39 -7.80
CA VAL A 100 -12.51 -11.73 -8.96
C VAL A 100 -14.01 -11.48 -8.74
N ASP A 101 -14.70 -12.37 -8.03
CA ASP A 101 -16.12 -12.24 -7.72
C ASP A 101 -16.35 -11.05 -6.78
N TYR A 102 -15.53 -10.92 -5.74
CA TYR A 102 -15.56 -9.76 -4.85
C TYR A 102 -15.29 -8.47 -5.61
N VAL A 103 -14.25 -8.42 -6.45
CA VAL A 103 -13.87 -7.22 -7.21
C VAL A 103 -14.97 -6.82 -8.19
N THR A 104 -15.56 -7.78 -8.89
CA THR A 104 -16.69 -7.53 -9.79
C THR A 104 -17.89 -6.98 -9.03
N ALA A 105 -18.22 -7.57 -7.86
CA ALA A 105 -19.30 -7.09 -7.02
C ALA A 105 -19.01 -5.70 -6.43
N LEU A 106 -17.75 -5.42 -6.08
CA LEU A 106 -17.29 -4.11 -5.61
C LEU A 106 -17.52 -3.04 -6.67
N GLY A 107 -17.05 -3.28 -7.90
CA GLY A 107 -17.31 -2.37 -9.02
C GLY A 107 -18.80 -2.04 -9.15
N LYS A 108 -19.65 -3.08 -9.17
CA LYS A 108 -21.11 -2.90 -9.28
C LYS A 108 -21.70 -2.06 -8.15
N ARG A 109 -21.27 -2.26 -6.89
CA ARG A 109 -21.71 -1.43 -5.75
C ARG A 109 -21.35 0.05 -5.92
N HIS A 110 -20.24 0.33 -6.59
CA HIS A 110 -19.75 1.69 -6.90
C HIS A 110 -20.17 2.19 -8.30
N GLY A 111 -21.09 1.49 -8.98
CA GLY A 111 -21.61 1.89 -10.29
C GLY A 111 -20.62 1.76 -11.43
N ARG A 112 -19.63 0.87 -11.31
CA ARG A 112 -18.63 0.56 -12.33
C ARG A 112 -18.78 -0.90 -12.78
N GLU A 113 -18.69 -1.14 -14.07
CA GLU A 113 -18.69 -2.49 -14.64
C GLU A 113 -17.33 -2.78 -15.25
N LEU A 114 -16.81 -3.99 -15.00
CA LEU A 114 -15.66 -4.48 -15.72
C LEU A 114 -16.07 -4.74 -17.18
N PRO A 115 -15.23 -4.41 -18.17
CA PRO A 115 -15.50 -4.78 -19.55
C PRO A 115 -15.64 -6.31 -19.64
N GLU A 116 -16.66 -6.78 -20.36
CA GLU A 116 -16.81 -8.20 -20.67
C GLU A 116 -15.57 -8.64 -21.47
N GLY A 117 -14.83 -9.62 -20.94
CA GLY A 117 -13.65 -10.21 -21.57
C GLY A 117 -13.98 -11.12 -22.74
#